data_AF-R4K6L3-F1
#
_entry.id   AF-R4K6L3-F1
#
_cell.length_a   1.000
_cell.length_b   1.000
_cell.length_c   1.000
_cell.angle_alpha   90.00
_cell.angle_beta   90.00
_cell.angle_gamma   90.00
#
_symmetry.space_group_name_H-M   'P 1'
#
loop_
_entity.id
_entity.type
_entity.pdbx_description
1 polymer ?
#
loop_
_entity_poly.entity_id
_entity_poly.type
_entity_poly.pdbx_seq_one_letter_code
_entity_poly.pdbx_strand_id
1 'polypeptide(L)'
;MVFENLMALHVAIRRNCPPEIAFKYIDNLAWLERKRSPNFDWIEKDVKDVLKFREEGLSWSEIGSYYGTTASGVCHAVITRRKNKVDKKIVRAKRS
;
A
#
# COMPACT_ATOMS: atom_id res chain seq x y z
N MET A 1 11.03 0.77 28.34
CA MET A 1 10.74 0.90 29.79
C MET A 1 11.30 2.14 30.50
N VAL A 2 12.41 2.80 30.10
CA VAL A 2 12.79 4.13 30.66
C VAL A 2 12.46 5.28 29.69
N PHE A 3 12.70 5.07 28.40
CA PHE A 3 12.48 6.07 27.35
C PHE A 3 10.99 6.43 27.16
N GLU A 4 10.09 5.44 27.17
CA GLU A 4 8.64 5.67 27.01
C GLU A 4 8.06 6.53 28.14
N ASN A 5 8.53 6.33 29.37
CA ASN A 5 8.10 7.12 30.53
C ASN A 5 8.57 8.58 30.42
N LEU A 6 9.80 8.81 29.96
CA LEU A 6 10.32 10.16 29.71
C LEU A 6 9.56 10.86 28.57
N MET A 7 9.22 10.11 27.51
CA MET A 7 8.39 10.61 26.42
C MET A 7 6.97 10.96 26.90
N ALA A 8 6.37 10.12 27.73
CA ALA A 8 5.04 10.37 28.29
C ALA A 8 5.02 11.64 29.14
N LEU A 9 6.06 11.82 29.96
CA LEU A 9 6.24 13.04 30.74
C LEU A 9 6.38 14.28 29.84
N HIS A 10 7.20 14.20 28.79
CA HIS A 10 7.37 15.31 27.84
C HIS A 10 6.07 15.68 27.12
N VAL A 11 5.30 14.67 26.68
CA VAL A 11 4.00 14.87 26.03
C VAL A 11 2.98 15.46 27.01
N ALA A 12 2.94 14.98 28.25
CA ALA A 12 2.08 15.49 29.31
C ALA A 12 2.33 16.98 29.59
N ILE A 13 3.59 17.38 29.74
CA ILE A 13 3.98 18.78 29.97
C ILE A 13 3.60 19.65 28.77
N ARG A 14 3.92 19.19 27.55
CA ARG A 14 3.68 19.96 26.33
C ARG A 14 2.19 20.14 26.00
N ARG A 15 1.36 19.18 26.39
CA ARG A 15 -0.08 19.15 26.09
C ARG A 15 -0.96 19.49 27.29
N ASN A 16 -0.36 19.72 28.46
CA ASN A 16 -1.03 19.92 29.74
C ASN A 16 -2.10 18.85 30.02
N CYS A 17 -1.74 17.57 29.83
CA CYS A 17 -2.64 16.44 30.00
C CYS A 17 -2.09 15.45 31.04
N PRO A 18 -2.95 14.66 31.71
CA PRO A 18 -2.49 13.71 32.71
C PRO A 18 -1.68 12.57 32.06
N PRO A 19 -0.75 11.94 32.81
CA PRO A 19 0.18 10.94 32.26
C PRO A 19 -0.50 9.80 31.49
N GLU A 20 -1.67 9.36 31.95
CA GLU A 20 -2.47 8.28 31.35
C GLU A 20 -2.94 8.63 29.92
N ILE A 21 -3.25 9.90 29.67
CA ILE A 21 -3.61 10.40 28.33
C ILE A 21 -2.36 10.49 27.46
N ALA A 22 -1.22 10.91 28.04
CA ALA A 22 0.05 11.00 27.31
C ALA A 22 0.55 9.63 26.83
N PHE A 23 0.38 8.57 27.63
CA PHE A 23 0.64 7.20 27.19
C PHE A 23 -0.24 6.79 26.01
N LYS A 24 -1.55 7.09 26.03
CA LYS A 24 -2.43 6.85 24.87
C LYS A 24 -1.97 7.58 23.62
N TYR A 25 -1.43 8.80 23.74
CA TYR A 25 -0.87 9.53 22.61
C TYR A 25 0.38 8.86 22.05
N ILE A 26 1.25 8.35 22.92
CA ILE A 26 2.46 7.62 22.51
C ILE A 26 2.10 6.31 21.84
N ASP A 27 1.13 5.57 22.38
CA ASP A 27 0.61 4.35 21.75
C ASP A 27 0.06 4.68 20.36
N ASN A 28 -0.78 5.71 20.24
CA ASN A 28 -1.31 6.17 18.95
C ASN A 28 -0.21 6.64 17.98
N LEU A 29 0.91 7.17 18.48
CA LEU A 29 2.09 7.52 17.68
C LEU A 29 2.91 6.30 17.27
N ALA A 30 2.94 5.23 18.09
CA ALA A 30 3.53 3.95 17.71
C ALA A 30 2.75 3.29 16.56
N TRP A 31 1.42 3.50 16.47
CA TRP A 31 0.60 3.11 15.32
C TRP A 31 0.82 3.96 14.05
N LEU A 32 1.63 5.04 14.12
CA LEU A 32 2.14 5.76 12.95
C LEU A 32 3.41 5.11 12.37
N GLU A 33 3.67 3.84 12.69
CA GLU A 33 4.16 2.93 11.67
C GLU A 33 3.20 3.03 10.48
N ARG A 34 3.51 3.91 9.52
CA ARG A 34 2.91 3.85 8.18
C ARG A 34 3.02 2.40 7.78
N LYS A 35 1.92 1.64 7.86
CA LYS A 35 1.80 0.33 7.25
C LYS A 35 2.19 0.55 5.80
N ARG A 36 3.44 0.27 5.45
CA ARG A 36 3.85 0.19 4.06
C ARG A 36 2.91 -0.86 3.52
N SER A 37 1.99 -0.46 2.65
CA SER A 37 1.13 -1.40 1.95
C SER A 37 2.05 -2.51 1.44
N PRO A 38 1.75 -3.79 1.70
CA PRO A 38 2.61 -4.90 1.35
C PRO A 38 3.14 -4.69 -0.07
N ASN A 39 4.44 -4.84 -0.29
CA ASN A 39 4.99 -4.83 -1.65
C ASN A 39 4.34 -6.02 -2.39
N PHE A 40 3.25 -5.73 -3.08
CA PHE A 40 2.50 -6.74 -3.82
C PHE A 40 3.25 -6.96 -5.13
N ASP A 41 4.00 -8.06 -5.19
CA ASP A 41 4.64 -8.50 -6.43
C ASP A 41 3.58 -9.05 -7.37
N TRP A 42 3.10 -8.20 -8.28
CA TRP A 42 2.11 -8.56 -9.28
C TRP A 42 2.63 -9.64 -10.24
N ILE A 43 2.08 -10.86 -10.16
CA ILE A 43 2.38 -11.96 -11.07
C ILE A 43 1.54 -11.80 -12.35
N GLU A 44 2.02 -12.34 -13.48
CA GLU A 44 1.28 -12.28 -14.76
C GLU A 44 -0.11 -12.94 -14.68
N LYS A 45 -0.30 -13.90 -13.76
CA LYS A 45 -1.59 -14.53 -13.48
C LYS A 45 -2.56 -13.54 -12.83
N ASP A 46 -2.12 -12.82 -11.80
CA ASP A 46 -2.94 -11.84 -11.09
C ASP A 46 -3.41 -10.72 -12.03
N VAL A 47 -2.55 -10.29 -12.96
CA VAL A 47 -2.92 -9.28 -13.97
C VAL A 47 -4.00 -9.79 -14.92
N LYS A 48 -4.00 -11.08 -15.27
CA LYS A 48 -5.07 -11.66 -16.10
C LYS A 48 -6.38 -11.75 -15.34
N ASP A 49 -6.33 -12.09 -14.07
CA ASP A 49 -7.53 -12.20 -13.23
C ASP A 49 -8.14 -10.81 -12.99
N VAL A 50 -7.32 -9.78 -12.75
CA VAL A 50 -7.75 -8.36 -12.73
C VAL A 50 -8.42 -7.93 -14.03
N LEU A 51 -7.91 -8.36 -15.19
CA LEU A 51 -8.53 -8.05 -16.48
C LEU A 51 -9.89 -8.74 -16.66
N LYS A 52 -10.03 -9.99 -16.19
CA LYS A 52 -11.32 -10.69 -16.19
C LYS A 52 -12.34 -10.02 -15.28
N PHE A 53 -11.94 -9.65 -14.07
CA PHE A 53 -12.81 -8.89 -13.17
C PHE A 53 -13.25 -7.56 -13.78
N ARG A 54 -12.39 -6.93 -14.57
CA ARG A 54 -12.75 -5.72 -15.31
C ARG A 54 -13.76 -5.97 -16.43
N GLU A 55 -13.68 -7.11 -17.11
CA GLU A 55 -14.67 -7.54 -18.12
C GLU A 55 -16.01 -7.91 -17.48
N GLU A 56 -15.99 -8.46 -16.27
CA GLU A 56 -17.17 -8.74 -15.44
C GLU A 56 -17.82 -7.47 -14.86
N GLY A 57 -17.20 -6.31 -15.06
CA GLY A 57 -17.75 -5.00 -14.68
C GLY A 57 -17.32 -4.48 -13.31
N LEU A 58 -16.40 -5.16 -12.61
CA LEU A 58 -15.90 -4.69 -11.32
C LEU A 58 -15.11 -3.39 -11.46
N SER A 59 -15.29 -2.50 -10.49
CA SER A 59 -14.53 -1.26 -10.39
C SER A 59 -13.10 -1.52 -9.90
N TRP A 60 -12.16 -0.67 -10.29
CA TRP A 60 -10.78 -0.74 -9.80
C TRP A 60 -10.69 -0.62 -8.27
N SER A 61 -11.67 0.01 -7.62
CA SER A 61 -11.74 0.12 -6.17
C SER A 61 -12.09 -1.23 -5.52
N GLU A 62 -13.06 -1.95 -6.08
CA GLU A 62 -13.44 -3.28 -5.60
C GLU A 62 -12.33 -4.29 -5.83
N ILE A 63 -11.70 -4.26 -7.01
CA ILE A 63 -10.54 -5.09 -7.32
C ILE A 63 -9.37 -4.74 -6.37
N GLY A 64 -9.11 -3.46 -6.13
CA GLY A 64 -8.10 -3.03 -5.16
C GLY A 64 -8.39 -3.57 -3.76
N SER A 65 -9.63 -3.49 -3.30
CA SER A 65 -10.06 -4.03 -2.01
C SER A 65 -9.88 -5.55 -1.94
N TYR A 66 -10.17 -6.28 -3.01
CA TYR A 66 -9.98 -7.74 -3.08
C TYR A 66 -8.51 -8.15 -2.90
N TYR A 67 -7.60 -7.37 -3.49
CA TYR A 67 -6.15 -7.60 -3.42
C TYR A 67 -5.45 -6.83 -2.28
N GLY A 68 -6.19 -6.12 -1.42
CA GLY A 68 -5.62 -5.34 -0.31
C GLY A 68 -4.72 -4.16 -0.74
N THR A 69 -5.00 -3.58 -1.91
CA THR A 69 -4.21 -2.54 -2.56
C THR A 69 -5.07 -1.37 -3.01
N THR A 70 -4.44 -0.27 -3.41
CA THR A 70 -5.15 0.92 -3.91
C THR A 70 -5.55 0.72 -5.37
N ALA A 71 -6.68 1.31 -5.79
CA ALA A 71 -7.12 1.30 -7.19
C ALA A 71 -6.03 1.80 -8.16
N SER A 72 -5.28 2.82 -7.75
CA SER A 72 -4.13 3.35 -8.49
C SER A 72 -3.00 2.32 -8.64
N GLY A 73 -2.73 1.54 -7.59
CA GLY A 73 -1.75 0.46 -7.61
C GLY A 73 -2.11 -0.64 -8.62
N VAL A 74 -3.38 -1.07 -8.63
CA VAL A 74 -3.89 -2.06 -9.60
C VAL A 74 -3.76 -1.54 -11.05
N CYS A 75 -4.22 -0.30 -11.29
CA CYS A 75 -4.17 0.31 -12.62
C CYS A 75 -2.73 0.43 -13.13
N HIS A 76 -1.81 0.91 -12.27
CA HIS A 76 -0.40 1.03 -12.61
C HIS A 76 0.26 -0.33 -12.92
N ALA A 77 -0.09 -1.39 -12.19
CA ALA A 77 0.40 -2.74 -12.44
C ALA A 77 -0.02 -3.29 -13.81
N VAL A 78 -1.27 -3.05 -14.22
CA VAL A 78 -1.78 -3.47 -15.54
C VAL A 78 -1.07 -2.71 -16.67
N ILE A 79 -0.90 -1.40 -16.55
CA ILE A 79 -0.29 -0.55 -17.57
C ILE A 79 1.19 -0.90 -17.78
N THR A 80 1.95 -1.00 -16.70
CA THR A 80 3.40 -1.33 -16.76
C THR A 80 3.66 -2.68 -17.41
N ARG A 81 2.82 -3.69 -17.09
CA ARG A 81 2.92 -5.02 -17.70
C ARG A 81 2.52 -5.03 -19.18
N ARG A 82 1.50 -4.25 -19.59
CA ARG A 82 1.15 -4.07 -21.01
C ARG A 82 2.33 -3.47 -21.79
N LYS A 83 2.95 -2.42 -21.26
CA LYS A 83 4.12 -1.76 -21.88
C LYS A 83 5.29 -2.74 -22.06
N ASN A 84 5.66 -3.46 -21.01
CA ASN A 84 6.72 -4.47 -21.06
C ASN A 84 6.45 -5.59 -22.10
N LYS A 85 5.18 -5.97 -22.31
CA LYS A 85 4.80 -6.98 -23.31
C LYS A 85 4.92 -6.45 -24.75
N VAL A 86 4.56 -5.18 -24.97
CA VAL A 86 4.73 -4.50 -26.26
C VAL A 86 6.21 -4.32 -26.57
N ASP A 87 7.01 -3.87 -25.60
CA ASP A 87 8.45 -3.68 -25.78
C ASP A 87 9.15 -5.00 -26.15
N LYS A 88 8.82 -6.11 -25.47
CA LYS A 88 9.33 -7.45 -25.82
C LYS A 88 8.94 -7.89 -27.23
N LYS A 89 7.73 -7.57 -27.70
CA LYS A 89 7.30 -7.88 -29.07
C LYS A 89 8.07 -7.07 -30.10
N ILE A 90 8.28 -5.77 -29.86
CA ILE A 90 9.07 -4.89 -30.75
C ILE A 90 10.51 -5.39 -30.85
N VAL A 91 11.13 -5.75 -29.72
CA VAL A 91 12.50 -6.31 -29.71
C VAL A 91 12.58 -7.62 -30.50
N ARG A 92 11.56 -8.48 -30.42
CA ARG A 92 11.52 -9.73 -31.19
C ARG A 92 11.32 -9.50 -32.68
N ALA A 93 10.45 -8.55 -33.05
CA ALA A 93 10.18 -8.20 -34.45
C ALA A 93 11.38 -7.55 -35.15
N LYS A 94 12.22 -6.80 -34.42
CA LYS A 94 13.47 -6.23 -34.95
C LYS A 94 14.60 -7.24 -35.16
N ARG A 95 14.47 -8.46 -34.64
CA ARG A 95 15.46 -9.55 -34.76
C ARG A 95 15.09 -10.58 -35.83
N SER A 96 13.92 -10.44 -36.46
CA SER A 96 13.44 -11.28 -37.56
C SER A 96 13.60 -10.53 -38.88
#